data_AF-A0AAU9J170-F1
#
_entry.id   AF-A0AAU9J170-F1
#
_cell.length_a   1.000
_cell.length_b   1.000
_cell.length_c   1.000
_cell.angle_alpha   90.00
_cell.angle_beta   90.00
_cell.angle_gamma   90.00
#
_symmetry.space_group_name_H-M   'P 1'
#
loop_
_entity.id
_entity.type
_entity.pdbx_description
1 polymer ?
#
loop_
_entity_poly.entity_id
_entity_poly.type
_entity_poly.pdbx_seq_one_letter_code
_entity_poly.pdbx_strand_id
1 'polypeptide(L)'
;MSGSKRLNLINSQLSSQFPPIPYDESLDNYRKKGTEISKEILLRHFIGASYVLVMAFWSHMACDPVFNHHEEAEFSRSKKRERVFQQIASIYFKANLSYELCKEFPFRKYDLLYAIGDYDIGVGTRLLIHLVLYINAVESLGTSKHIEFIKRAYHLLDYGSFGMTELGHGSNVAKLETTAIYDHSAREFIINSPTSTSANSELVG
;
A
#
# COMPACT_ATOMS: atom_id res chain seq x y z
N MET A 1 -30.87 21.55 -21.90
CA MET A 1 -29.56 20.88 -21.69
C MET A 1 -29.66 19.45 -22.22
N SER A 2 -28.72 18.99 -23.05
CA SER A 2 -28.73 17.60 -23.53
C SER A 2 -28.48 16.62 -22.38
N GLY A 3 -29.04 15.40 -22.48
CA GLY A 3 -28.92 14.37 -21.43
C GLY A 3 -27.47 14.07 -21.03
N SER A 4 -26.56 14.04 -22.00
CA SER A 4 -25.12 13.83 -21.76
C SER A 4 -24.47 14.92 -20.92
N LYS A 5 -24.89 16.20 -21.07
CA LYS A 5 -24.34 17.29 -20.25
C LYS A 5 -24.78 17.19 -18.78
N ARG A 6 -25.96 16.63 -18.51
CA ARG A 6 -26.48 16.41 -17.14
C ARG A 6 -25.78 15.23 -16.46
N LEU A 7 -25.56 14.15 -17.20
CA LEU A 7 -24.83 12.97 -16.73
C LEU A 7 -23.38 13.29 -16.39
N ASN A 8 -22.69 14.09 -17.22
CA ASN A 8 -21.32 14.51 -16.94
C ASN A 8 -21.22 15.45 -15.72
N LEU A 9 -22.24 16.30 -15.51
CA LEU A 9 -22.31 17.19 -14.35
C LEU A 9 -22.55 16.42 -13.04
N ILE A 10 -23.37 15.36 -13.09
CA ILE A 10 -23.60 14.45 -11.97
C ILE A 10 -22.35 13.60 -11.70
N ASN A 11 -21.67 13.14 -12.75
CA ASN A 11 -20.40 12.41 -12.61
C ASN A 11 -19.32 13.27 -11.95
N SER A 12 -19.17 14.52 -12.39
CA SER A 12 -18.24 15.50 -11.82
C SER A 12 -18.51 15.84 -10.36
N GLN A 13 -19.75 15.70 -9.86
CA GLN A 13 -20.08 15.89 -8.45
C GLN A 13 -19.84 14.64 -7.59
N LEU A 14 -19.71 13.47 -8.21
CA LEU A 14 -19.60 12.18 -7.52
C LEU A 14 -18.16 11.63 -7.48
N SER A 15 -17.26 12.11 -8.34
CA SER A 15 -15.86 11.72 -8.36
C SER A 15 -14.96 12.79 -7.76
N SER A 16 -14.67 12.62 -6.47
CA SER A 16 -13.35 12.85 -5.88
C SER A 16 -12.89 14.29 -5.63
N GLN A 17 -12.73 14.63 -4.35
CA GLN A 17 -12.54 15.97 -3.78
C GLN A 17 -13.48 17.03 -4.39
N PHE A 18 -14.46 17.45 -3.61
CA PHE A 18 -15.35 18.54 -3.99
C PHE A 18 -14.54 19.71 -4.58
N PRO A 19 -14.99 20.33 -5.69
CA PRO A 19 -14.41 21.61 -6.15
C PRO A 19 -14.35 22.58 -4.96
N PRO A 20 -13.59 23.69 -5.00
CA PRO A 20 -13.75 24.75 -4.00
C PRO A 20 -15.21 25.19 -3.99
N ILE A 21 -15.99 24.55 -3.11
CA ILE A 21 -17.41 24.80 -2.95
C ILE A 21 -17.46 26.11 -2.21
N PRO A 22 -18.38 27.02 -2.54
CA PRO A 22 -18.72 28.11 -1.64
C PRO A 22 -18.79 27.58 -0.21
N TYR A 23 -18.15 28.30 0.71
CA TYR A 23 -18.09 27.90 2.11
C TYR A 23 -19.49 27.53 2.61
N ASP A 24 -19.67 26.27 3.01
CA ASP A 24 -20.95 25.80 3.52
C ASP A 24 -21.05 26.15 5.01
N GLU A 25 -21.92 27.13 5.28
CA GLU A 25 -22.24 27.62 6.62
C GLU A 25 -23.12 26.65 7.43
N SER A 26 -23.63 25.56 6.83
CA SER A 26 -24.52 24.59 7.49
C SER A 26 -23.93 24.00 8.78
N LEU A 27 -22.59 23.92 8.86
CA LEU A 27 -21.86 23.42 10.02
C LEU A 27 -21.32 24.52 10.96
N ASP A 28 -21.54 25.80 10.66
CA ASP A 28 -20.98 26.90 11.44
C ASP A 28 -21.47 26.93 12.87
N ASN A 29 -22.74 26.61 13.07
CA ASN A 29 -23.30 26.52 14.42
C ASN A 29 -22.60 25.45 15.27
N TYR A 30 -22.02 24.40 14.65
CA TYR A 30 -21.22 23.40 15.35
C TYR A 30 -19.77 23.85 15.50
N ARG A 31 -19.15 24.43 14.46
CA ARG A 31 -17.78 24.98 14.52
C ARG A 31 -17.64 26.05 15.60
N LYS A 32 -18.66 26.92 15.73
CA LYS A 32 -18.73 28.00 16.74
C LYS A 32 -18.85 27.49 18.18
N LYS A 33 -19.36 26.27 18.40
CA LYS A 33 -19.37 25.65 19.75
C LYS A 33 -17.95 25.35 20.24
N GLY A 34 -16.96 25.35 19.35
CA GLY A 34 -15.59 24.99 19.67
C GLY A 34 -15.44 23.50 19.99
N THR A 35 -14.22 23.09 20.32
CA THR A 35 -13.94 21.76 20.85
C THR A 35 -13.44 21.91 22.27
N GLU A 36 -14.04 21.17 23.22
CA GLU A 36 -13.53 21.12 24.61
C GLU A 36 -12.19 20.38 24.70
N ILE A 37 -11.89 19.57 23.69
CA ILE A 37 -10.66 18.78 23.58
C ILE A 37 -9.83 19.27 22.40
N SER A 38 -8.53 19.45 22.61
CA SER A 38 -7.59 19.77 21.54
C SER A 38 -7.49 18.61 20.54
N LYS A 39 -7.66 18.90 19.24
CA LYS A 39 -7.44 17.95 18.14
C LYS A 39 -6.05 17.32 18.21
N GLU A 40 -5.03 18.10 18.56
CA GLU A 40 -3.67 17.58 18.71
C GLU A 40 -3.57 16.55 19.84
N ILE A 41 -4.20 16.82 21.00
CA ILE A 41 -4.21 15.88 22.12
C ILE A 41 -4.89 14.57 21.72
N LEU A 42 -6.05 14.65 21.05
CA LEU A 42 -6.77 13.47 20.56
C LEU A 42 -5.92 12.65 19.58
N LEU A 43 -5.31 13.30 18.59
CA LEU A 43 -4.49 12.60 17.60
C LEU A 43 -3.23 11.99 18.22
N ARG A 44 -2.57 12.69 19.15
CA ARG A 44 -1.43 12.14 19.89
C ARG A 44 -1.81 10.93 20.72
N HIS A 45 -2.99 10.94 21.34
CA HIS A 45 -3.48 9.81 22.11
C HIS A 45 -3.84 8.62 21.22
N PHE A 46 -4.56 8.87 20.12
CA PHE A 46 -5.03 7.82 19.21
C PHE A 46 -3.89 7.17 18.42
N ILE A 47 -2.99 7.97 17.84
CA ILE A 47 -1.89 7.47 17.01
C ILE A 47 -0.69 7.04 17.88
N GLY A 48 -0.56 7.59 19.09
CA GLY A 48 0.47 7.21 20.04
C GLY A 48 1.88 7.57 19.56
N ALA A 49 2.81 6.63 19.71
CA ALA A 49 4.23 6.82 19.41
C ALA A 49 4.50 7.20 17.94
N SER A 50 3.61 6.81 17.04
CA SER A 50 3.72 7.05 15.59
C SER A 50 3.28 8.45 15.17
N TYR A 51 2.72 9.26 16.10
CA TYR A 51 2.09 10.55 15.78
C TYR A 51 2.96 11.45 14.90
N VAL A 52 4.22 11.65 15.26
CA VAL A 52 5.12 12.57 14.54
C VAL A 52 5.34 12.12 13.10
N LEU A 53 5.53 10.82 12.87
CA LEU A 53 5.76 10.30 11.52
C LEU A 53 4.48 10.27 10.69
N VAL A 54 3.37 9.82 11.27
CA VAL A 54 2.08 9.77 10.57
C VAL A 54 1.66 11.18 10.15
N MET A 55 1.82 12.19 11.01
CA MET A 55 1.59 13.60 10.62
C MET A 55 2.50 14.04 9.48
N ALA A 56 3.77 13.64 9.48
CA ALA A 56 4.71 13.98 8.41
C ALA A 56 4.33 13.32 7.07
N PHE A 57 3.86 12.07 7.10
CA PHE A 57 3.37 11.37 5.91
C PHE A 57 2.06 11.95 5.39
N TRP A 58 1.10 12.24 6.26
CA TRP A 58 -0.14 12.93 5.88
C TRP A 58 0.14 14.31 5.28
N SER A 59 1.06 15.08 5.87
CA SER A 59 1.46 16.37 5.32
C SER A 59 2.12 16.23 3.95
N HIS A 60 2.95 15.19 3.75
CA HIS A 60 3.55 14.92 2.44
C HIS A 60 2.49 14.61 1.38
N MET A 61 1.56 13.69 1.69
CA MET A 61 0.48 13.32 0.78
C MET A 61 -0.47 14.49 0.49
N ALA A 62 -0.78 15.33 1.50
CA ALA A 62 -1.63 16.50 1.31
C ALA A 62 -1.00 17.57 0.40
N CYS A 63 0.33 17.62 0.31
CA CYS A 63 1.05 18.59 -0.52
C CYS A 63 1.42 18.07 -1.91
N ASP A 64 1.45 16.75 -2.11
CA ASP A 64 1.87 16.16 -3.39
C ASP A 64 0.65 15.88 -4.30
N PRO A 65 0.56 16.55 -5.48
CA PRO A 65 -0.55 16.37 -6.42
C PRO A 65 -0.76 14.94 -6.90
N VAL A 66 0.22 14.05 -6.75
CA VAL A 66 0.05 12.63 -7.09
C VAL A 66 -1.02 11.96 -6.22
N PHE A 67 -1.29 12.47 -5.01
CA PHE A 67 -2.34 11.97 -4.13
C PHE A 67 -3.71 12.64 -4.36
N ASN A 68 -3.82 13.53 -5.35
CA ASN A 68 -5.13 14.04 -5.75
C ASN A 68 -5.95 12.96 -6.46
N HIS A 69 -7.15 12.70 -5.94
CA HIS A 69 -8.06 11.68 -6.43
C HIS A 69 -9.10 12.21 -7.42
N HIS A 70 -9.12 13.53 -7.71
CA HIS A 70 -10.19 14.21 -8.48
C HIS A 70 -10.63 13.51 -9.76
N GLU A 71 -9.65 13.06 -10.54
CA GLU A 71 -9.89 12.50 -11.87
C GLU A 71 -9.83 10.96 -11.85
N GLU A 72 -9.64 10.36 -10.68
CA GLU A 72 -9.34 8.93 -10.57
C GLU A 72 -10.50 8.04 -11.03
N ALA A 73 -11.74 8.49 -10.85
CA ALA A 73 -12.91 7.75 -11.32
C ALA A 73 -12.91 7.58 -12.86
N GLU A 74 -12.32 8.52 -13.59
CA GLU A 74 -12.28 8.54 -15.05
C GLU A 74 -11.05 7.80 -15.61
N PHE A 75 -10.09 7.43 -14.76
CA PHE A 75 -8.88 6.76 -15.19
C PHE A 75 -9.15 5.35 -15.73
N SER A 76 -8.51 5.04 -16.85
CA SER A 76 -8.37 3.66 -17.32
C SER A 76 -7.62 2.80 -16.29
N ARG A 77 -7.77 1.48 -16.34
CA ARG A 77 -7.02 0.54 -15.47
C ARG A 77 -5.51 0.77 -15.55
N SER A 78 -4.99 1.06 -16.75
CA SER A 78 -3.57 1.35 -16.96
C SER A 78 -3.16 2.64 -16.25
N LYS A 79 -3.95 3.71 -16.38
CA LYS A 79 -3.66 4.99 -15.75
C LYS A 79 -3.73 4.92 -14.22
N LYS A 80 -4.67 4.15 -13.67
CA LYS A 80 -4.72 3.85 -12.23
C LYS A 80 -3.46 3.14 -11.74
N ARG A 81 -2.98 2.14 -12.48
CA ARG A 81 -1.73 1.41 -12.12
C ARG A 81 -0.50 2.32 -12.16
N GLU A 82 -0.39 3.17 -13.18
CA GLU A 82 0.66 4.18 -13.29
C GLU A 82 0.60 5.14 -12.08
N ARG A 83 -0.59 5.63 -11.75
CA ARG A 83 -0.82 6.52 -10.61
C ARG A 83 -0.40 5.89 -9.28
N VAL A 84 -0.81 4.65 -9.03
CA VAL A 84 -0.43 3.88 -7.83
C VAL A 84 1.09 3.75 -7.74
N PHE A 85 1.78 3.49 -8.85
CA PHE A 85 3.24 3.41 -8.84
C PHE A 85 3.91 4.74 -8.47
N GLN A 86 3.40 5.86 -8.98
CA GLN A 86 3.89 7.20 -8.63
C GLN A 86 3.63 7.54 -7.16
N GLN A 87 2.46 7.19 -6.62
CA GLN A 87 2.13 7.36 -5.20
C GLN A 87 3.06 6.54 -4.30
N ILE A 88 3.28 5.26 -4.65
CA ILE A 88 4.23 4.37 -3.96
C ILE A 88 5.62 4.99 -3.95
N ALA A 89 6.14 5.41 -5.11
CA ALA A 89 7.47 6.01 -5.20
C ALA A 89 7.58 7.28 -4.33
N SER A 90 6.60 8.18 -4.43
CA SER A 90 6.58 9.44 -3.68
C SER A 90 6.67 9.21 -2.17
N ILE A 91 5.78 8.37 -1.62
CA ILE A 91 5.74 8.16 -0.16
C ILE A 91 6.87 7.25 0.34
N TYR A 92 7.30 6.27 -0.45
CA TYR A 92 8.35 5.34 -0.05
C TYR A 92 9.70 6.05 0.09
N PHE A 93 10.08 6.87 -0.88
CA PHE A 93 11.31 7.65 -0.79
C PHE A 93 11.25 8.69 0.32
N LYS A 94 10.06 9.24 0.62
CA LYS A 94 9.86 10.09 1.80
C LYS A 94 10.09 9.35 3.12
N ALA A 95 9.66 8.09 3.20
CA ALA A 95 9.83 7.26 4.39
C ALA A 95 11.30 6.88 4.67
N ASN A 96 12.14 6.86 3.63
CA ASN A 96 13.58 6.60 3.72
C ASN A 96 13.89 5.36 4.59
N LEU A 97 13.15 4.28 4.35
CA LEU A 97 13.31 3.03 5.07
C LEU A 97 14.62 2.34 4.68
N SER A 98 15.23 1.67 5.65
CA SER A 98 16.37 0.79 5.42
C SER A 98 16.27 -0.45 6.29
N TYR A 99 17.05 -1.48 5.96
CA TYR A 99 17.16 -2.68 6.78
C TYR A 99 17.61 -2.34 8.20
N GLU A 100 18.65 -1.51 8.33
CA GLU A 100 19.19 -1.07 9.62
C GLU A 100 18.15 -0.31 10.44
N LEU A 101 17.44 0.64 9.82
CA LEU A 101 16.41 1.44 10.50
C LEU A 101 15.25 0.56 10.97
N CYS A 102 14.77 -0.36 10.14
CA CYS A 102 13.66 -1.24 10.49
C CYS A 102 14.08 -2.34 11.46
N LYS A 103 15.36 -2.71 11.51
CA LYS A 103 15.89 -3.62 12.54
C LYS A 103 15.96 -2.95 13.91
N GLU A 104 16.36 -1.68 13.97
CA GLU A 104 16.38 -0.89 15.21
C GLU A 104 14.96 -0.49 15.65
N PHE A 105 14.10 -0.13 14.70
CA PHE A 105 12.73 0.30 14.92
C PHE A 105 11.74 -0.54 14.09
N PRO A 106 11.36 -1.75 14.53
CA PRO A 106 10.49 -2.67 13.78
C PRO A 106 9.15 -2.08 13.34
N PHE A 107 8.61 -1.13 14.10
CA PHE A 107 7.34 -0.47 13.81
C PHE A 107 7.42 0.62 12.73
N ARG A 108 8.63 1.05 12.32
CA ARG A 108 8.82 2.17 11.39
C ARG A 108 8.09 1.98 10.05
N LYS A 109 8.14 0.77 9.50
CA LYS A 109 7.43 0.44 8.24
C LYS A 109 5.91 0.43 8.42
N TYR A 110 5.41 0.14 9.63
CA TYR A 110 3.98 0.16 9.93
C TYR A 110 3.45 1.58 10.06
N ASP A 111 4.25 2.55 10.51
CA ASP A 111 3.86 3.97 10.51
C ASP A 111 3.53 4.46 9.10
N LEU A 112 4.34 4.05 8.11
CA LEU A 112 4.09 4.31 6.70
C LEU A 112 2.79 3.63 6.22
N LEU A 113 2.64 2.34 6.51
CA LEU A 113 1.46 1.56 6.08
C LEU A 113 0.16 2.07 6.70
N TYR A 114 0.21 2.51 7.96
CA TYR A 114 -0.89 3.13 8.65
C TYR A 114 -1.29 4.44 7.94
N ALA A 115 -0.32 5.34 7.72
CA ALA A 115 -0.59 6.63 7.11
C ALA A 115 -1.16 6.51 5.68
N ILE A 116 -0.57 5.65 4.84
CA ILE A 116 -1.05 5.45 3.45
C ILE A 116 -2.39 4.70 3.41
N GLY A 117 -2.67 3.82 4.38
CA GLY A 117 -3.92 3.08 4.46
C GLY A 117 -5.12 3.99 4.75
N ASP A 118 -4.92 5.05 5.53
CA ASP A 118 -5.93 6.09 5.77
C ASP A 118 -6.25 6.90 4.51
N TYR A 119 -5.30 7.00 3.58
CA TYR A 119 -5.49 7.64 2.29
C TYR A 119 -6.17 6.70 1.28
N ASP A 120 -5.54 5.56 1.00
CA ASP A 120 -6.04 4.54 0.07
C ASP A 120 -5.51 3.15 0.46
N ILE A 121 -6.43 2.26 0.83
CA ILE A 121 -6.11 0.90 1.26
C ILE A 121 -5.49 0.05 0.13
N GLY A 122 -5.79 0.34 -1.13
CA GLY A 122 -5.25 -0.37 -2.29
C GLY A 122 -3.77 -0.05 -2.51
N VAL A 123 -3.38 1.23 -2.41
CA VAL A 123 -1.99 1.66 -2.40
C VAL A 123 -1.25 1.07 -1.20
N GLY A 124 -1.87 1.16 -0.01
CA GLY A 124 -1.32 0.56 1.21
C GLY A 124 -1.10 -0.95 1.09
N THR A 125 -2.02 -1.67 0.46
CA THR A 125 -1.90 -3.12 0.22
C THR A 125 -0.71 -3.44 -0.68
N ARG A 126 -0.45 -2.65 -1.72
CA ARG A 126 0.71 -2.85 -2.60
C ARG A 126 2.04 -2.69 -1.88
N LEU A 127 2.13 -1.73 -0.95
CA LEU A 127 3.30 -1.55 -0.08
C LEU A 127 3.40 -2.66 0.96
N LEU A 128 2.28 -3.08 1.55
CA LEU A 128 2.23 -4.13 2.56
C LEU A 128 2.75 -5.46 2.00
N ILE A 129 2.36 -5.83 0.78
CA ILE A 129 2.86 -7.04 0.12
C ILE A 129 4.39 -7.03 0.06
N HIS A 130 4.99 -5.90 -0.31
CA HIS A 130 6.44 -5.78 -0.41
C HIS A 130 7.15 -5.70 0.96
N LEU A 131 6.74 -4.77 1.82
CA LEU A 131 7.40 -4.47 3.10
C LEU A 131 7.14 -5.51 4.19
N VAL A 132 5.98 -6.16 4.15
CA VAL A 132 5.54 -7.08 5.19
C VAL A 132 5.61 -8.52 4.70
N LEU A 133 4.98 -8.86 3.57
CA LEU A 133 4.93 -10.27 3.17
C LEU A 133 6.26 -10.74 2.56
N TYR A 134 6.77 -10.02 1.57
CA TYR A 134 8.01 -10.38 0.91
C TYR A 134 9.24 -10.21 1.82
N ILE A 135 9.50 -8.98 2.30
CA ILE A 135 10.70 -8.71 3.11
C ILE A 135 10.72 -9.54 4.39
N ASN A 136 9.61 -9.63 5.15
CA ASN A 136 9.64 -10.40 6.41
C ASN A 136 9.77 -11.91 6.16
N ALA A 137 9.27 -12.45 5.04
CA ALA A 137 9.48 -13.85 4.72
C ALA A 137 10.98 -14.15 4.53
N VAL A 138 11.70 -13.28 3.81
CA VAL A 138 13.15 -13.40 3.64
C VAL A 138 13.89 -13.17 4.96
N GLU A 139 13.47 -12.20 5.78
CA GLU A 139 14.06 -11.95 7.10
C GLU A 139 13.85 -13.12 8.07
N SER A 140 12.67 -13.76 8.06
CA SER A 140 12.29 -14.79 9.03
C SER A 140 12.79 -16.19 8.66
N LEU A 141 12.82 -16.51 7.37
CA LEU A 141 13.21 -17.83 6.86
C LEU A 141 14.65 -17.85 6.32
N GLY A 142 15.21 -16.68 6.04
CA GLY A 142 16.53 -16.54 5.46
C GLY A 142 17.67 -16.67 6.48
N THR A 143 18.83 -17.05 5.98
CA THR A 143 20.11 -16.94 6.70
C THR A 143 20.89 -15.67 6.31
N SER A 144 22.07 -15.46 6.89
CA SER A 144 22.94 -14.30 6.63
C SER A 144 23.21 -14.02 5.16
N LYS A 145 23.25 -15.05 4.30
CA LYS A 145 23.43 -14.90 2.85
C LYS A 145 22.31 -14.10 2.17
N HIS A 146 21.14 -13.97 2.80
CA HIS A 146 20.00 -13.24 2.22
C HIS A 146 19.91 -11.78 2.67
N ILE A 147 20.78 -11.32 3.58
CA ILE A 147 20.79 -9.93 4.07
C ILE A 147 20.96 -8.95 2.90
N GLU A 148 21.76 -9.31 1.89
CA GLU A 148 21.93 -8.48 0.69
C GLU A 148 20.61 -8.28 -0.07
N PHE A 149 19.82 -9.35 -0.26
CA PHE A 149 18.51 -9.25 -0.92
C PHE A 149 17.52 -8.41 -0.11
N ILE A 150 17.55 -8.50 1.22
CA ILE A 150 16.72 -7.67 2.10
C ILE A 150 17.10 -6.19 1.93
N LYS A 151 18.39 -5.87 1.93
CA LYS A 151 18.86 -4.49 1.71
C LYS A 151 18.47 -3.97 0.32
N ARG A 152 18.64 -4.79 -0.71
CA ARG A 152 18.19 -4.46 -2.08
C ARG A 152 16.69 -4.18 -2.13
N ALA A 153 15.88 -4.98 -1.43
CA ALA A 153 14.45 -4.78 -1.33
C ALA A 153 14.07 -3.45 -0.66
N TYR A 154 14.68 -3.10 0.48
CA TYR A 154 14.46 -1.78 1.12
C TYR A 154 14.89 -0.59 0.25
N HIS A 155 15.80 -0.80 -0.70
CA HIS A 155 16.21 0.23 -1.66
C HIS A 155 15.43 0.18 -2.99
N LEU A 156 14.37 -0.63 -3.08
CA LEU A 156 13.58 -0.86 -4.29
C LEU A 156 14.42 -1.31 -5.51
N LEU A 157 15.60 -1.89 -5.27
CA LEU A 157 16.37 -2.58 -6.31
C LEU A 157 15.70 -3.90 -6.70
N ASP A 158 15.00 -4.51 -5.73
CA ASP A 158 14.11 -5.64 -5.93
C ASP A 158 12.73 -5.28 -5.38
N TYR A 159 11.66 -5.49 -6.17
CA TYR A 159 10.28 -5.31 -5.72
C TYR A 159 9.54 -6.65 -5.71
N GLY A 160 9.43 -7.27 -4.53
CA GLY A 160 8.85 -8.60 -4.39
C GLY A 160 7.35 -8.65 -4.06
N SER A 161 6.78 -9.84 -4.28
CA SER A 161 5.44 -10.27 -3.88
C SER A 161 5.50 -11.51 -2.97
N PHE A 162 4.34 -12.06 -2.59
CA PHE A 162 4.26 -13.25 -1.72
C PHE A 162 3.25 -14.28 -2.25
N GLY A 163 3.71 -15.09 -3.19
CA GLY A 163 2.87 -16.05 -3.89
C GLY A 163 2.63 -17.37 -3.13
N MET A 164 1.86 -17.35 -2.06
CA MET A 164 1.49 -18.57 -1.32
C MET A 164 0.20 -19.24 -1.84
N THR A 165 -0.77 -18.45 -2.28
CA THR A 165 -2.11 -18.95 -2.66
C THR A 165 -2.12 -19.51 -4.09
N GLU A 166 -2.61 -20.73 -4.24
CA GLU A 166 -2.89 -21.38 -5.52
C GLU A 166 -4.39 -21.32 -5.84
N LEU A 167 -4.77 -21.44 -7.12
CA LEU A 167 -6.18 -21.47 -7.53
C LEU A 167 -6.98 -22.57 -6.82
N GLY A 168 -6.36 -23.72 -6.55
CA GLY A 168 -6.96 -24.84 -5.82
C GLY A 168 -6.88 -24.74 -4.29
N HIS A 169 -5.92 -23.96 -3.76
CA HIS A 169 -5.54 -23.99 -2.35
C HIS A 169 -5.15 -22.62 -1.80
N GLY A 170 -6.01 -22.04 -0.95
CA GLY A 170 -5.70 -20.85 -0.14
C GLY A 170 -5.60 -21.16 1.34
N SER A 171 -6.67 -21.68 1.95
CA SER A 171 -6.71 -21.93 3.40
C SER A 171 -5.89 -23.13 3.86
N ASN A 172 -5.72 -24.15 2.99
CA ASN A 172 -5.01 -25.39 3.33
C ASN A 172 -3.64 -25.45 2.65
N VAL A 173 -2.68 -24.73 3.21
CA VAL A 173 -1.30 -24.62 2.69
C VAL A 173 -0.55 -25.96 2.66
N ALA A 174 -0.97 -26.95 3.46
CA ALA A 174 -0.36 -28.28 3.44
C ALA A 174 -0.71 -29.08 2.17
N LYS A 175 -1.68 -28.61 1.37
CA LYS A 175 -2.12 -29.24 0.12
C LYS A 175 -1.68 -28.49 -1.14
N LEU A 176 -0.78 -27.52 -1.03
CA LEU A 176 -0.24 -26.87 -2.22
C LEU A 176 0.33 -27.90 -3.21
N GLU A 177 0.04 -27.68 -4.48
CA GLU A 177 0.37 -28.58 -5.58
C GLU A 177 1.72 -28.19 -6.24
N THR A 178 2.15 -26.93 -6.10
CA THR A 178 3.45 -26.46 -6.60
C THR A 178 4.57 -27.24 -5.92
N THR A 179 5.50 -27.74 -6.73
CA THR A 179 6.62 -28.56 -6.26
C THR A 179 7.94 -27.81 -6.40
N ALA A 180 8.85 -28.07 -5.46
CA ALA A 180 10.25 -27.64 -5.51
C ALA A 180 11.14 -28.87 -5.29
N ILE A 181 11.59 -29.49 -6.39
CA ILE A 181 12.39 -30.73 -6.34
C ILE A 181 13.86 -30.38 -6.53
N TYR A 182 14.73 -30.86 -5.64
CA TYR A 182 16.17 -30.60 -5.71
C TYR A 182 16.83 -31.53 -6.74
N ASP A 183 17.50 -30.94 -7.73
CA ASP A 183 18.37 -31.64 -8.67
C ASP A 183 19.82 -31.63 -8.14
N HIS A 184 20.33 -32.82 -7.78
CA HIS A 184 21.68 -32.98 -7.27
C HIS A 184 22.78 -32.71 -8.30
N SER A 185 22.50 -32.92 -9.60
CA SER A 185 23.47 -32.72 -10.68
C SER A 185 23.71 -31.23 -10.92
N ALA A 186 22.61 -30.46 -11.05
CA ALA A 186 22.66 -29.01 -11.25
C ALA A 186 22.89 -28.23 -9.94
N ARG A 187 22.58 -28.85 -8.78
CA ARG A 187 22.53 -28.22 -7.45
C ARG A 187 21.51 -27.08 -7.38
N GLU A 188 20.34 -27.31 -8.00
CA GLU A 188 19.26 -26.34 -8.15
C GLU A 188 17.93 -26.93 -7.68
N PHE A 189 16.96 -26.05 -7.41
CA PHE A 189 15.57 -26.46 -7.22
C PHE A 189 14.79 -26.24 -8.52
N ILE A 190 14.09 -27.28 -8.98
CA ILE A 190 13.15 -27.19 -10.09
C ILE A 190 11.78 -26.83 -9.50
N ILE A 191 11.30 -25.62 -9.81
CA ILE A 191 9.98 -25.13 -9.41
C ILE A 191 8.98 -25.47 -10.52
N ASN A 192 7.91 -26.20 -10.18
CA ASN A 192 6.92 -26.65 -11.16
C ASN A 192 5.48 -26.58 -10.62
N SER A 193 4.58 -26.06 -11.45
CA SER A 193 3.13 -26.04 -11.23
C SER A 193 2.49 -27.15 -12.08
N PRO A 194 2.24 -28.35 -11.52
CA PRO A 194 1.89 -29.54 -12.31
C PRO A 194 0.47 -29.52 -12.88
N THR A 195 -0.43 -28.72 -12.31
CA THR A 195 -1.85 -28.63 -12.67
C THR A 195 -2.26 -27.18 -12.90
N SER A 196 -3.36 -26.94 -13.61
CA SER A 196 -3.90 -25.58 -13.74
C SER A 196 -4.34 -25.00 -12.38
N THR A 197 -4.76 -25.85 -11.44
CA THR A 197 -5.15 -25.45 -10.07
C THR A 197 -3.96 -25.06 -9.20
N SER A 198 -2.76 -25.55 -9.52
CA SER A 198 -1.51 -25.16 -8.86
C SER A 198 -0.97 -23.78 -9.30
N ALA A 199 -1.61 -23.13 -10.28
CA ALA A 199 -1.21 -21.80 -10.69
C ALA A 199 -1.40 -20.81 -9.52
N ASN A 200 -0.38 -19.98 -9.28
CA ASN A 200 -0.45 -18.97 -8.25
C ASN A 200 -1.57 -17.96 -8.59
N SER A 201 -2.53 -17.77 -7.68
CA SER A 201 -3.70 -16.93 -7.92
C SER A 201 -3.35 -15.46 -8.19
N GLU A 202 -2.20 -14.99 -7.72
CA GLU A 202 -1.72 -13.62 -7.95
C GLU A 202 -1.15 -13.41 -9.36
N LEU A 203 -0.77 -14.48 -10.06
CA LEU A 203 -0.18 -14.44 -11.40
C LEU A 203 -1.19 -14.65 -12.53
N VAL A 204 -2.45 -14.96 -12.22
CA VAL A 204 -3.49 -15.34 -13.19
C VAL A 204 -4.47 -14.18 -13.52
N GLY A 205 -4.23 -12.93 -13.05
CA GLY A 205 -5.18 -11.79 -13.19
C GLY A 205 -4.63 -10.42 -13.64
#